data_AF-A0A2E9T7D0-F1
#
_entry.id   AF-A0A2E9T7D0-F1
#
_cell.length_a   1.000
_cell.length_b   1.000
_cell.length_c   1.000
_cell.angle_alpha   90.00
_cell.angle_beta   90.00
_cell.angle_gamma   90.00
#
_symmetry.space_group_name_H-M   'P 1'
#
loop_
_entity.id
_entity.type
_entity.pdbx_description
1 polymer ?
#
loop_
_entity_poly.entity_id
_entity_poly.type
_entity_poly.pdbx_seq_one_letter_code
_entity_poly.pdbx_strand_id
1 'polypeptide(L)' 'MDLIPKTKLKISKDKWLTTRIKYENDVYTRDIIELMCNKIYNWIHSQSEFELIIDYETFQQEFYQFFYDQYV' A
#
# COMPACT_ATOMS: atom_id res chain seq x y z
N MET A 1 -11.44 3.10 22.39
CA MET A 1 -11.10 2.57 21.06
C MET A 1 -12.30 1.77 20.59
N ASP A 2 -13.04 2.26 19.61
CA ASP A 2 -14.23 1.58 19.12
C ASP A 2 -13.84 0.35 18.30
N LEU A 3 -14.25 -0.82 18.78
CA LEU A 3 -14.09 -2.09 18.09
C LEU A 3 -15.11 -2.16 16.96
N ILE A 4 -14.68 -1.82 15.74
CA ILE A 4 -15.53 -1.97 14.55
C ILE A 4 -15.78 -3.48 14.34
N PRO A 5 -17.04 -3.93 14.29
CA PRO A 5 -17.35 -5.36 14.13
C PRO A 5 -16.75 -5.90 12.83
N LYS A 6 -15.89 -6.93 12.92
CA LYS A 6 -15.35 -7.68 11.77
C LYS A 6 -16.38 -8.68 11.21
N THR A 7 -17.62 -8.22 10.97
CA THR A 7 -18.68 -9.06 10.38
C THR A 7 -18.73 -8.98 8.86
N LYS A 8 -17.95 -8.09 8.24
CA LYS A 8 -17.76 -8.04 6.78
C LYS A 8 -16.63 -8.98 6.39
N LEU A 9 -16.91 -9.90 5.47
CA LEU A 9 -15.88 -10.66 4.76
C LEU A 9 -14.81 -9.68 4.27
N LYS A 10 -13.56 -9.89 4.71
CA LYS A 10 -12.41 -9.11 4.28
C LYS A 10 -12.30 -9.25 2.76
N ILE A 11 -12.38 -8.13 2.04
CA ILE A 11 -12.19 -8.14 0.59
C ILE A 11 -10.80 -8.68 0.29
N SER A 12 -10.63 -9.48 -0.77
CA SER A 12 -9.28 -9.96 -1.12
C SER A 12 -8.36 -8.79 -1.48
N LYS A 13 -7.06 -8.95 -1.23
CA LYS A 13 -6.03 -7.95 -1.57
C LYS A 13 -6.12 -7.52 -3.03
N ASP A 14 -6.29 -8.47 -3.95
CA ASP A 14 -6.40 -8.18 -5.38
C ASP A 14 -7.63 -7.33 -5.72
N LYS A 15 -8.78 -7.63 -5.09
CA LYS A 15 -10.01 -6.87 -5.27
C LYS A 15 -9.87 -5.46 -4.68
N TRP A 16 -9.19 -5.34 -3.55
CA TRP A 16 -8.92 -4.06 -2.92
C TRP A 16 -7.99 -3.18 -3.77
N LEU A 17 -6.88 -3.75 -4.28
CA LEU A 17 -5.94 -3.06 -5.16
C LEU A 17 -6.59 -2.59 -6.46
N THR A 18 -7.53 -3.36 -7.00
CA THR A 18 -8.29 -3.03 -8.22
C THR A 18 -9.57 -2.22 -7.94
N THR A 19 -9.78 -1.76 -6.71
CA THR A 19 -10.91 -0.87 -6.38
C THR A 19 -10.63 0.53 -6.94
N ARG A 20 -11.58 1.08 -7.70
CA ARG A 20 -11.51 2.45 -8.24
C ARG A 20 -11.70 3.46 -7.11
N ILE A 21 -10.87 4.51 -7.10
CA ILE A 21 -11.02 5.63 -6.18
C ILE A 21 -12.30 6.38 -6.54
N LYS A 22 -13.10 6.72 -5.53
CA LYS A 22 -14.35 7.47 -5.75
C LYS A 22 -14.01 8.82 -6.36
N TYR A 23 -14.84 9.25 -7.31
CA TYR A 23 -14.74 10.54 -8.02
C TYR A 23 -13.57 10.64 -9.01
N GLU A 24 -12.72 9.62 -9.11
CA GLU A 24 -11.65 9.55 -10.10
C GLU A 24 -12.01 8.56 -11.20
N ASN A 25 -11.79 8.94 -12.45
CA ASN A 25 -12.22 8.11 -13.56
C ASN A 25 -11.27 6.94 -13.85
N ASP A 26 -9.98 7.09 -13.64
CA ASP A 26 -9.00 6.07 -14.05
C ASP A 26 -7.94 5.79 -12.99
N VAL A 27 -8.28 6.05 -11.73
CA VAL A 27 -7.39 5.85 -10.58
C VAL A 27 -7.92 4.71 -9.72
N TYR A 28 -7.07 3.73 -9.47
CA TYR A 28 -7.31 2.60 -8.61
C TYR A 28 -6.49 2.73 -7.31
N THR A 29 -6.89 1.99 -6.28
CA THR A 29 -6.16 1.91 -5.01
C THR A 29 -4.68 1.57 -5.23
N ARG A 30 -4.38 0.64 -6.16
CA ARG A 30 -3.00 0.28 -6.52
C ARG A 30 -2.17 1.49 -6.95
N ASP A 31 -2.73 2.41 -7.72
CA ASP A 31 -1.98 3.51 -8.32
C ASP A 31 -1.53 4.50 -7.23
N ILE A 32 -2.39 4.73 -6.24
CA ILE A 32 -2.08 5.56 -5.08
C ILE A 32 -0.99 4.92 -4.23
N ILE A 33 -1.13 3.63 -3.91
CA ILE A 33 -0.17 2.92 -3.06
C ILE A 33 1.17 2.78 -3.78
N GLU A 34 1.17 2.53 -5.09
CA GLU A 34 2.38 2.47 -5.92
C GLU A 34 3.14 3.80 -5.91
N LEU A 35 2.43 4.91 -6.07
CA LEU A 35 3.00 6.26 -5.97
C LEU A 35 3.61 6.51 -4.59
N MET A 36 2.93 6.10 -3.52
CA MET A 36 3.43 6.24 -2.14
C MET A 36 4.68 5.36 -1.92
N CYS A 37 4.62 4.11 -2.35
CA CYS A 37 5.71 3.14 -2.25
C CYS A 37 6.96 3.68 -2.95
N ASN A 38 6.83 4.17 -4.18
CA ASN A 38 7.92 4.76 -4.94
C ASN A 38 8.54 5.97 -4.23
N LYS A 39 7.70 6.91 -3.76
CA LYS A 39 8.16 8.09 -3.03
C LYS A 39 8.92 7.73 -1.75
N ILE A 40 8.41 6.77 -0.98
CA ILE A 40 9.04 6.35 0.27
C ILE A 40 10.34 5.60 -0.01
N TYR A 41 10.36 4.68 -0.97
CA TYR A 41 11.58 3.96 -1.36
C TYR A 41 12.69 4.93 -1.77
N ASN A 42 12.38 5.89 -2.65
CA ASN A 42 13.33 6.92 -3.07
C ASN A 42 13.73 7.86 -1.93
N TRP A 43 12.81 8.21 -1.05
CA TRP A 43 13.12 9.01 0.11
C TRP A 43 14.10 8.28 1.04
N ILE A 44 13.91 7.00 1.33
CA ILE A 44 14.84 6.19 2.14
C ILE A 44 16.21 6.14 1.47
N HIS A 45 16.28 5.86 0.17
CA HIS A 45 17.55 5.86 -0.59
C HIS A 45 18.25 7.22 -0.60
N SER A 46 17.51 8.32 -0.48
CA SER A 46 18.10 9.66 -0.39
C SER A 46 18.71 9.98 0.97
N GLN A 47 18.41 9.18 2.01
CA GLN A 47 18.96 9.39 3.34
C GLN A 47 20.28 8.63 3.49
N SER A 48 21.38 9.34 3.64
CA SER A 48 22.72 8.75 3.81
C SER A 48 22.89 7.94 5.09
N GLU A 49 21.99 8.10 6.06
CA GLU A 49 22.02 7.39 7.34
C GLU A 49 21.36 6.00 7.27
N PHE A 50 20.58 5.73 6.23
CA PHE A 50 19.89 4.46 6.04
C PHE A 50 20.51 3.69 4.88
N GLU A 51 20.92 2.45 5.14
CA GLU A 51 21.31 1.51 4.10
C GLU A 51 20.13 0.58 3.80
N LEU A 52 19.46 0.80 2.66
CA LEU A 52 18.35 -0.05 2.24
C LEU A 52 18.89 -1.24 1.44
N ILE A 53 18.86 -2.43 2.06
CA ILE A 53 19.41 -3.68 1.49
C ILE A 53 18.35 -4.43 0.66
N ILE A 54 17.09 -3.97 0.68
CA ILE A 54 15.97 -4.61 -0.02
C ILE A 54 15.77 -4.01 -1.42
N ASP A 55 15.55 -4.88 -2.40
CA ASP A 55 15.19 -4.47 -3.76
C ASP A 55 13.77 -3.87 -3.80
N TYR A 56 13.48 -3.09 -4.84
CA TYR A 56 12.20 -2.39 -4.95
C TYR A 56 11.01 -3.34 -5.07
N GLU A 57 11.15 -4.48 -5.75
CA GLU A 57 10.04 -5.41 -5.96
C GLU A 57 9.61 -6.05 -4.64
N THR A 58 10.58 -6.53 -3.85
CA THR A 58 10.34 -7.07 -2.52
C THR A 58 9.76 -6.01 -1.59
N PHE A 59 10.33 -4.80 -1.58
CA PHE A 59 9.81 -3.68 -0.80
C PHE A 59 8.36 -3.35 -1.16
N GLN A 60 8.03 -3.31 -2.45
CA GLN A 60 6.67 -3.02 -2.93
C GLN A 60 5.66 -4.08 -2.47
N GLN A 61 6.02 -5.37 -2.56
CA GLN A 61 5.15 -6.45 -2.11
C GLN A 61 4.86 -6.37 -0.60
N GLU A 62 5.90 -6.15 0.20
CA GLU A 62 5.76 -5.96 1.64
C GLU A 62 4.95 -4.71 1.98
N PHE A 63 5.17 -3.62 1.25
CA PHE A 63 4.43 -2.37 1.42
C PHE A 63 2.92 -2.57 1.13
N TYR A 64 2.57 -3.26 0.04
CA TYR A 64 1.16 -3.56 -0.27
C TYR A 64 0.52 -4.45 0.78
N GLN A 65 1.26 -5.43 1.29
CA GLN A 65 0.81 -6.31 2.34
C GLN A 65 0.59 -5.54 3.65
N PHE A 66 1.52 -4.68 4.03
CA PHE A 66 1.43 -3.82 5.20
C PHE A 66 0.16 -2.95 5.18
N PHE A 67 -0.12 -2.26 4.07
CA PHE A 67 -1.34 -1.45 3.98
C PHE A 67 -2.62 -2.28 4.06
N TYR A 68 -2.64 -3.44 3.39
CA TYR A 68 -3.78 -4.34 3.42
C TYR A 68 -4.06 -4.91 4.82
N ASP A 69 -3.02 -5.15 5.61
CA ASP A 69 -3.18 -5.67 6.96
C ASP A 69 -3.59 -4.59 7.97
N GLN A 70 -3.14 -3.35 7.78
CA GLN A 70 -3.48 -2.23 8.66
C GLN A 70 -4.87 -1.63 8.41
N TYR A 71 -5.31 -1.58 7.15
CA TYR A 71 -6.46 -0.75 6.75
C TYR A 71 -7.65 -1.50 6.15
N VAL A 72 -7.55 -2.81 5.93
CA VAL A 72 -8.62 -3.66 5.31
C VAL A 72 -9.01 -4.81 6.22
#